data_AF-A0AB34JR01-F1
#
_entry.id   AF-A0AB34JR01-F1
#
_cell.length_a   1.000
_cell.length_b   1.000
_cell.length_c   1.000
_cell.angle_alpha   90.00
_cell.angle_beta   90.00
_cell.angle_gamma   90.00
#
_symmetry.space_group_name_H-M   'P 1'
#
loop_
_entity.id
_entity.type
_entity.pdbx_description
1 polymer ?
#
loop_
_entity_poly.entity_id
_entity_poly.type
_entity_poly.pdbx_seq_one_letter_code
_entity_poly.pdbx_strand_id
1 'polypeptide(L)'
;MAEVPSAAPVASALVAHGVFLAGCGCYGAAAAGWTPKVMHSAYAGLGSCAALSLCALLSAGGTRWRYMVGVHVGLLLQTLLTGVFAVQSFRSFGVPEKQDRFPLFVVMTLGSAGALAAMFLLKPKKKKAATA
;
A
#
# COMPACT_ATOMS: atom_id res chain seq x y z
N MET A 1 22.92 4.67 -22.59
CA MET A 1 21.86 3.92 -21.85
C MET A 1 21.22 4.90 -20.89
N ALA A 2 19.90 5.01 -20.85
CA ALA A 2 19.26 5.97 -19.93
C ALA A 2 19.44 5.52 -18.48
N GLU A 3 19.97 6.41 -17.64
CA GLU A 3 20.23 6.19 -16.21
C GLU A 3 18.95 5.72 -15.49
N VAL A 4 19.07 4.65 -14.69
CA VAL A 4 17.95 4.13 -13.89
C VAL A 4 17.83 5.02 -12.65
N PRO A 5 16.68 5.67 -12.40
CA PRO A 5 16.51 6.49 -11.22
C PRO A 5 16.66 5.66 -9.95
N SER A 6 17.14 6.28 -8.87
CA SER A 6 17.29 5.61 -7.58
C SER A 6 15.97 4.97 -7.14
N ALA A 7 15.99 3.65 -6.94
CA ALA A 7 14.83 2.86 -6.52
C ALA A 7 14.56 2.95 -5.02
N ALA A 8 15.53 3.40 -4.22
CA ALA A 8 15.45 3.45 -2.76
C ALA A 8 14.20 4.19 -2.21
N PRO A 9 13.83 5.40 -2.67
CA PRO A 9 12.66 6.11 -2.14
C PRO A 9 11.33 5.41 -2.48
N VAL A 10 11.20 4.84 -3.67
CA VAL A 10 9.99 4.09 -4.07
C VAL A 10 9.91 2.78 -3.30
N ALA A 11 11.01 2.03 -3.25
CA ALA A 11 11.07 0.74 -2.56
C ALA A 11 10.76 0.88 -1.07
N SER A 12 11.34 1.89 -0.40
CA SER A 12 11.05 2.17 1.02
C SER A 12 9.59 2.56 1.24
N ALA A 13 8.98 3.39 0.38
CA ALA A 13 7.57 3.74 0.49
C ALA A 13 6.64 2.52 0.32
N LEU A 14 6.94 1.63 -0.62
CA LEU A 14 6.19 0.39 -0.84
C LEU A 14 6.30 -0.56 0.36
N VAL A 15 7.51 -0.79 0.86
CA VAL A 15 7.75 -1.67 2.01
C VAL A 15 7.12 -1.08 3.27
N ALA A 16 7.30 0.21 3.55
CA ALA A 16 6.72 0.86 4.71
C ALA A 16 5.19 0.75 4.71
N HIS A 17 4.56 0.95 3.54
CA HIS A 17 3.12 0.75 3.40
C HIS A 17 2.71 -0.70 3.62
N GLY A 18 3.46 -1.66 3.08
CA GLY A 18 3.23 -3.08 3.30
C GLY A 18 3.27 -3.46 4.78
N VAL A 19 4.32 -3.03 5.50
CA VAL A 19 4.48 -3.29 6.94
C VAL A 19 3.36 -2.63 7.74
N PHE A 20 2.98 -1.40 7.39
CA PHE A 20 1.85 -0.72 8.01
C PHE A 20 0.55 -1.52 7.89
N LEU A 21 0.25 -2.04 6.69
CA LEU A 21 -0.94 -2.87 6.45
C LEU A 21 -0.90 -4.21 7.17
N ALA A 22 0.27 -4.86 7.21
CA ALA A 22 0.46 -6.09 7.99
C ALA A 22 0.22 -5.81 9.48
N GLY A 23 0.77 -4.71 10.02
CA GLY A 23 0.58 -4.29 11.40
C GLY A 23 -0.90 -4.06 11.73
N CYS A 24 -1.62 -3.29 10.89
CA CYS A 24 -3.05 -3.06 11.07
C CYS A 24 -3.86 -4.36 10.97
N GLY A 25 -3.55 -5.21 9.98
CA GLY A 25 -4.23 -6.50 9.79
C GLY A 25 -4.07 -7.43 10.98
N CYS A 26 -2.83 -7.59 11.47
CA CYS A 26 -2.51 -8.39 12.64
C CYS A 26 -3.13 -7.81 13.92
N TYR A 27 -3.10 -6.49 14.10
CA TYR A 27 -3.75 -5.83 15.24
C TYR A 27 -5.27 -6.09 15.23
N GLY A 28 -5.93 -5.95 14.07
CA GLY A 28 -7.36 -6.23 13.94
C GLY A 28 -7.72 -7.69 14.25
N ALA A 29 -6.87 -8.64 13.84
CA ALA A 29 -7.07 -10.05 14.18
C ALA A 29 -6.83 -10.33 15.67
N ALA A 30 -5.79 -9.73 16.27
CA ALA A 30 -5.48 -9.88 17.69
C ALA A 30 -6.58 -9.29 18.58
N ALA A 31 -7.08 -8.09 18.26
CA ALA A 31 -8.17 -7.43 18.99
C ALA A 31 -9.48 -8.25 18.97
N ALA A 32 -9.68 -9.08 17.95
CA ALA A 32 -10.85 -9.95 17.82
C ALA A 32 -10.53 -11.44 18.08
N GLY A 33 -9.47 -11.70 18.83
CA GLY A 33 -9.12 -13.02 19.37
C GLY A 33 -8.76 -14.07 18.32
N TRP A 34 -8.23 -13.64 17.16
CA TRP A 34 -7.88 -14.53 16.04
C TRP A 34 -9.04 -15.42 15.57
N THR A 35 -10.28 -14.97 15.77
CA THR A 35 -11.45 -15.73 15.34
C THR A 35 -11.47 -15.87 13.81
N PRO A 36 -11.75 -17.05 13.25
CA PRO A 36 -11.67 -17.27 11.79
C PRO A 36 -12.59 -16.34 11.00
N LYS A 37 -13.69 -15.86 11.62
CA LYS A 37 -14.63 -14.89 11.05
C LYS A 37 -14.00 -13.50 10.81
N VAL A 38 -12.86 -13.19 11.43
CA VAL A 38 -12.21 -11.86 11.36
C VAL A 38 -10.79 -11.89 10.82
N MET A 39 -10.22 -13.07 10.55
CA MET A 39 -8.85 -13.22 10.01
C MET A 39 -8.64 -12.62 8.61
N HIS A 40 -9.71 -12.26 7.91
CA HIS A 40 -9.65 -11.62 6.60
C HIS A 40 -8.77 -10.36 6.60
N SER A 41 -8.76 -9.58 7.69
CA SER A 41 -7.89 -8.41 7.83
C SER A 41 -6.42 -8.77 7.93
N ALA A 42 -6.07 -9.83 8.66
CA ALA A 42 -4.69 -10.32 8.76
C ALA A 42 -4.18 -10.89 7.43
N TYR A 43 -5.00 -11.70 6.74
CA TYR A 43 -4.64 -12.22 5.41
C TYR A 43 -4.49 -11.09 4.39
N ALA A 44 -5.41 -10.12 4.39
CA ALA A 44 -5.30 -8.95 3.52
C ALA A 44 -4.05 -8.12 3.86
N GLY A 45 -3.75 -7.89 5.13
CA GLY A 45 -2.58 -7.14 5.57
C GLY A 45 -1.26 -7.81 5.17
N LEU A 46 -1.09 -9.09 5.51
CA LEU A 46 0.12 -9.87 5.19
C LEU A 46 0.27 -10.07 3.68
N GLY A 47 -0.82 -10.38 2.97
CA GLY A 47 -0.82 -10.52 1.51
C GLY A 47 -0.43 -9.21 0.81
N SER A 48 -0.94 -8.07 1.31
CA SER A 48 -0.55 -6.75 0.80
C SER A 48 0.92 -6.44 1.07
N CYS A 49 1.42 -6.79 2.26
CA CYS A 49 2.83 -6.62 2.60
C CYS A 49 3.75 -7.42 1.66
N ALA A 50 3.41 -8.70 1.40
CA ALA A 50 4.16 -9.54 0.49
C ALA A 50 4.13 -8.98 -0.95
N ALA A 51 2.95 -8.58 -1.44
CA ALA A 51 2.78 -8.04 -2.79
C ALA A 51 3.55 -6.72 -3.00
N LEU A 52 3.47 -5.80 -2.03
CA LEU A 52 4.18 -4.51 -2.10
C LEU A 52 5.70 -4.68 -1.95
N SER A 53 6.15 -5.62 -1.11
CA SER A 53 7.57 -5.95 -0.97
C SER A 53 8.12 -6.56 -2.26
N LEU A 54 7.35 -7.42 -2.93
CA LEU A 54 7.73 -7.95 -4.24
C LEU A 54 7.83 -6.82 -5.29
N CYS A 55 6.90 -5.86 -5.28
CA CYS A 55 6.98 -4.69 -6.16
C CYS A 55 8.23 -3.83 -5.86
N ALA A 56 8.59 -3.68 -4.58
CA ALA A 56 9.80 -2.98 -4.17
C ALA A 56 11.07 -3.69 -4.67
N LEU A 57 11.15 -5.02 -4.51
CA LEU A 57 12.24 -5.83 -5.05
C LEU A 57 12.34 -5.73 -6.58
N LEU A 58 11.21 -5.80 -7.28
CA LEU A 58 11.16 -5.59 -8.73
C LEU A 58 11.71 -4.22 -9.13
N SER A 59 11.35 -3.18 -8.36
CA SER A 59 11.81 -1.82 -8.61
C SER A 59 13.32 -1.65 -8.42
N ALA A 60 13.93 -2.44 -7.53
CA ALA A 60 15.38 -2.45 -7.28
C ALA A 60 16.18 -3.29 -8.30
N GLY A 61 15.53 -4.02 -9.21
CA GLY A 61 16.14 -5.02 -10.10
C GLY A 61 17.05 -4.51 -11.22
N GLY A 62 17.58 -3.29 -11.13
CA GLY A 62 18.67 -2.76 -11.97
C GLY A 62 18.34 -2.40 -13.42
N THR A 63 17.20 -2.81 -13.95
CA THR A 63 16.77 -2.46 -15.32
C THR A 63 15.59 -1.50 -15.31
N ARG A 64 15.58 -0.54 -16.26
CA ARG A 64 14.52 0.47 -16.39
C ARG A 64 13.13 -0.16 -16.56
N TRP A 65 13.05 -1.28 -17.29
CA TRP A 65 11.81 -2.04 -17.47
C TRP A 65 11.27 -2.56 -16.15
N ARG A 66 12.08 -3.28 -15.36
CA ARG A 66 11.68 -3.82 -14.05
C ARG A 66 11.32 -2.71 -13.07
N TYR A 67 12.09 -1.62 -13.08
CA TYR A 67 11.77 -0.40 -12.32
C TYR A 67 10.37 0.10 -12.64
N MET A 68 10.06 0.33 -13.91
CA MET A 68 8.75 0.85 -14.31
C MET A 68 7.62 -0.10 -13.96
N VAL A 69 7.77 -1.41 -14.19
CA VAL A 69 6.75 -2.40 -13.85
C VAL A 69 6.49 -2.40 -12.34
N GLY A 70 7.54 -2.51 -11.52
CA GLY A 70 7.39 -2.54 -10.06
C GLY A 70 6.69 -1.31 -9.51
N VAL A 71 7.07 -0.12 -10.00
CA VAL A 71 6.45 1.14 -9.56
C VAL A 71 4.97 1.24 -9.96
N HIS A 72 4.62 0.85 -11.19
CA HIS A 72 3.22 0.99 -11.67
C HIS A 72 2.31 -0.07 -11.05
N VAL A 73 2.77 -1.32 -10.94
CA VAL A 73 2.02 -2.38 -10.24
C VAL A 73 1.87 -2.01 -8.77
N GLY A 74 2.92 -1.48 -8.12
CA GLY A 74 2.85 -0.97 -6.75
C GLY A 74 1.81 0.13 -6.58
N LEU A 75 1.80 1.16 -7.44
CA LEU A 75 0.80 2.23 -7.42
C LEU A 75 -0.63 1.71 -7.62
N LEU A 76 -0.82 0.76 -8.55
CA LEU A 76 -2.12 0.17 -8.82
C LEU A 76 -2.62 -0.62 -7.61
N LEU A 77 -1.75 -1.40 -6.96
CA LEU A 77 -2.06 -2.10 -5.71
C LEU A 77 -2.39 -1.12 -4.58
N GLN A 78 -1.60 -0.06 -4.38
CA GLN A 78 -1.90 0.95 -3.36
C GLN A 78 -3.25 1.63 -3.60
N THR A 79 -3.57 1.94 -4.85
CA THR A 79 -4.86 2.55 -5.22
C THR A 79 -6.01 1.60 -4.95
N LEU A 80 -5.89 0.32 -5.36
CA LEU A 80 -6.88 -0.71 -5.08
C LEU A 80 -7.10 -0.91 -3.57
N LEU A 81 -6.02 -1.03 -2.79
CA LEU A 81 -6.09 -1.21 -1.35
C LEU A 81 -6.78 -0.03 -0.67
N THR A 82 -6.40 1.20 -1.05
CA THR A 82 -7.04 2.42 -0.56
C THR A 82 -8.54 2.41 -0.87
N GLY A 83 -8.93 2.06 -2.09
CA GLY A 83 -10.33 1.96 -2.50
C GLY A 83 -11.10 0.91 -1.71
N VAL A 84 -10.52 -0.28 -1.52
CA VAL A 84 -11.13 -1.36 -0.74
C VAL A 84 -11.33 -0.95 0.72
N PHE A 85 -10.34 -0.31 1.36
CA PHE A 85 -10.47 0.16 2.74
C PHE A 85 -11.45 1.33 2.86
N ALA A 86 -11.50 2.23 1.88
CA ALA A 86 -12.48 3.32 1.85
C ALA A 86 -13.92 2.78 1.75
N VAL A 87 -14.16 1.81 0.85
CA VAL A 87 -15.47 1.15 0.72
C VAL A 87 -15.83 0.39 2.00
N GLN A 88 -14.88 -0.32 2.63
CA GLN A 88 -15.15 -1.01 3.89
C GLN A 88 -15.42 -0.06 5.05
N SER A 89 -14.74 1.09 5.10
CA SER A 89 -15.01 2.16 6.06
C SER A 89 -16.43 2.70 5.88
N PHE A 90 -16.80 3.04 4.64
CA PHE A 90 -18.13 3.56 4.33
C PHE A 90 -19.24 2.54 4.66
N ARG A 91 -19.04 1.26 4.32
CA ARG A 91 -20.02 0.19 4.61
C ARG A 91 -20.12 -0.18 6.10
N SER A 92 -19.17 0.24 6.92
CA SER A 92 -19.18 0.01 8.36
C SER A 92 -19.66 1.24 9.15
N PHE A 93 -19.77 2.39 8.48
CA PHE A 93 -20.29 3.62 9.07
C PHE A 93 -21.78 3.46 9.39
N GLY A 94 -22.17 3.73 10.64
CA GLY A 94 -23.58 3.65 11.08
C GLY A 94 -24.15 2.24 11.23
N VAL A 95 -23.35 1.18 11.05
CA VAL A 95 -23.79 -0.21 11.24
C VAL A 95 -23.29 -0.73 12.59
N PRO A 96 -24.14 -0.88 13.63
CA PRO A 96 -23.72 -1.24 14.99
C PRO A 96 -22.96 -2.58 15.03
N GLU A 97 -23.35 -3.55 14.20
CA GLU A 97 -22.70 -4.87 14.10
C GLU A 97 -21.26 -4.83 13.55
N LYS A 98 -20.82 -3.70 12.98
CA LYS A 98 -19.49 -3.54 12.33
C LYS A 98 -18.66 -2.42 12.95
N GLN A 99 -19.17 -1.76 14.00
CA GLN A 99 -18.52 -0.63 14.65
C GLN A 99 -17.11 -0.95 15.15
N ASP A 100 -16.86 -2.16 15.67
CA ASP A 100 -15.53 -2.55 16.16
C ASP A 100 -14.43 -2.51 15.08
N ARG A 101 -14.82 -2.68 13.79
CA ARG A 101 -13.88 -2.70 12.66
C ARG A 101 -13.77 -1.37 11.95
N PHE A 102 -14.72 -0.46 12.20
CA PHE A 102 -14.75 0.84 11.55
C PHE A 102 -13.48 1.67 11.81
N PRO A 103 -13.00 1.82 13.06
CA PRO A 103 -11.76 2.56 13.33
C PRO A 103 -10.55 1.98 12.59
N LEU A 104 -10.48 0.65 12.51
CA LEU A 104 -9.40 -0.03 11.81
C LEU A 104 -9.41 0.30 10.31
N PHE A 105 -10.57 0.22 9.66
CA PHE A 105 -10.68 0.56 8.24
C PHE A 105 -10.39 2.03 7.96
N VAL A 106 -10.77 2.94 8.86
CA VAL A 106 -10.46 4.37 8.74
C VAL A 106 -8.94 4.59 8.79
N VAL A 107 -8.25 4.00 9.78
CA VAL A 107 -6.80 4.10 9.92
C VAL A 107 -6.08 3.51 8.69
N MET A 108 -6.52 2.34 8.23
CA MET A 108 -5.95 1.72 7.03
C MET A 108 -6.16 2.59 5.79
N THR A 109 -7.34 3.20 5.62
CA THR A 109 -7.64 4.10 4.50
C THR A 109 -6.73 5.33 4.52
N LEU A 110 -6.61 6.00 5.66
CA LEU A 110 -5.77 7.20 5.79
C LEU A 110 -4.28 6.87 5.58
N GLY A 111 -3.80 5.78 6.17
CA GLY A 111 -2.42 5.34 5.99
C GLY A 111 -2.12 4.96 4.54
N SER A 112 -3.04 4.26 3.87
CA SER A 112 -2.88 3.93 2.45
C SER A 112 -2.95 5.15 1.53
N ALA A 113 -3.84 6.10 1.80
CA ALA A 113 -3.91 7.37 1.08
C ALA A 113 -2.61 8.18 1.25
N GLY A 114 -2.06 8.24 2.45
CA GLY A 114 -0.77 8.88 2.73
C GLY A 114 0.39 8.21 2.00
N ALA A 115 0.45 6.88 2.02
CA ALA A 115 1.47 6.12 1.29
C ALA A 115 1.36 6.28 -0.24
N LEU A 116 0.12 6.35 -0.75
CA LEU A 116 -0.13 6.62 -2.17
C LEU A 116 0.33 8.03 -2.55
N ALA A 117 0.02 9.04 -1.73
CA ALA A 117 0.49 10.42 -1.92
C ALA A 117 2.02 10.49 -1.89
N ALA A 118 2.68 9.80 -0.96
CA ALA A 118 4.13 9.70 -0.89
C ALA A 118 4.71 9.11 -2.19
N MET A 119 4.10 8.06 -2.75
CA MET A 119 4.54 7.48 -4.03
C MET A 119 4.37 8.43 -5.22
N PHE A 120 3.35 9.28 -5.23
CA PHE A 120 3.21 10.34 -6.24
C PHE A 120 4.29 11.43 -6.10
N LEU A 121 4.71 11.75 -4.87
CA LEU A 121 5.75 12.74 -4.59
C LEU A 121 7.16 12.21 -4.88
N LEU A 122 7.42 10.95 -4.54
CA LEU A 122 8.72 10.29 -4.66
C LEU A 122 8.99 9.74 -6.07
N LYS A 123 7.97 9.66 -6.94
CA LYS A 123 8.14 9.26 -8.33
C LYS A 123 9.08 10.24 -9.04
N PRO A 124 10.16 9.78 -9.70
CA PRO A 124 11.05 10.66 -10.45
C PRO A 124 10.26 11.30 -11.60
N LYS A 125 10.10 12.63 -11.54
CA LYS A 125 9.49 13.40 -12.62
C LYS A 125 10.48 13.43 -13.80
N LYS A 126 9.98 13.31 -15.04
CA LYS A 126 10.81 13.63 -16.22
C LYS A 126 11.38 15.04 -16.01
N LYS A 127 12.70 15.22 -16.05
CA LYS A 127 13.28 16.56 -16.25
C LYS A 127 12.62 17.09 -17.51
N LYS A 128 11.81 18.15 -17.41
CA LYS A 128 11.40 18.92 -18.59
C LYS A 128 12.71 19.28 -19.28
N ALA A 129 12.90 18.82 -20.51
CA ALA A 129 13.98 19.31 -21.33
C ALA A 129 13.84 20.84 -21.29
N ALA A 130 14.86 21.53 -20.78
CA ALA A 130 14.97 22.95 -20.99
C ALA A 130 14.97 23.14 -22.50
N THR A 131 13.84 23.57 -23.05
CA THR A 131 13.78 24.16 -24.38
C THR A 131 14.78 25.31 -24.37
N ALA A 132 15.92 25.05 -24.99
CA ALA A 132 16.85 26.07 -25.45
C ALA A 132 16.18 26.90 -26.55
#